data_AF-A0A6N7VP29-F1
#
_entry.id   AF-A0A6N7VP29-F1
#
_cell.length_a   1.000
_cell.length_b   1.000
_cell.length_c   1.000
_cell.angle_alpha   90.00
_cell.angle_beta   90.00
_cell.angle_gamma   90.00
#
_symmetry.space_group_name_H-M   'P 1'
#
loop_
_entity.id
_entity.type
_entity.pdbx_description
1 polymer ?
#
loop_
_entity_poly.entity_id
_entity_poly.type
_entity_poly.pdbx_seq_one_letter_code
_entity_poly.pdbx_strand_id
1 'polypeptide(L)'
;MGNEEEYFRDNEANWDERTRIHVVSRDYDVEGFVSDPTRLSSVVQSDRPRLGSLAGQDVVHLQCHIGLDTLSLARLGARTVTGVDISGESIKAAEDIATRSGIDATFVKANVYDSLEVLDVDRTQGAFDVVYTGVGALWWLSDIDRWAAVVAGLLRPGGTLVLREDHPLSMSLGDDLNNGLLIEYPYFEQADPFTDSEDATYTDVAEGAPAILNRVNHGWNHSLGEIMGALMRQGLVITEFAELETVAWQRFPRGMERDGDAYRLNPDFPPIPLTYTLTARRQEIDQTGARGLLRGKKRNALRLADVDSEYRSAALIAPHVDITNPLVRRVSRSAPRLLPTPKIPGVTISQIHEEPLLRLYVPQKPSGAALLWIHGGGMVMGAPQQDDLLCGSLADTIGLTVVSVDYRLAPEHPFPIPQDDVLEAWTWLGDHAGDFGVDRGRLAVAGASAGGGLAASLVNRLRGLPGPHPVAQWLLYPMLDDRTAANEHLDEVDHFVWNNVDNRHGWGALLGGNELIGSADVSALAAPAREIDLSGVPPTWIGVGNIDLFYQEDLDYAARLRQSGVPVTFSVMEGAPHTFNTLGSDGPKTKKFMEEACRWLDENTQ
;
A
#
# COMPACT_ATOMS: atom_id res chain seq x y z
N MET A 1 16.79 -15.97 -8.93
CA MET A 1 17.41 -16.09 -7.59
C MET A 1 18.81 -16.70 -7.61
N GLY A 2 19.31 -17.33 -8.69
CA GLY A 2 20.65 -17.96 -8.68
C GLY A 2 21.87 -17.04 -8.91
N ASN A 3 21.70 -15.83 -9.45
CA ASN A 3 22.81 -14.95 -9.85
C ASN A 3 23.05 -13.73 -8.94
N GLU A 4 22.11 -13.34 -8.08
CA GLU A 4 22.21 -12.09 -7.29
C GLU A 4 23.37 -12.12 -6.28
N GLU A 5 23.54 -13.24 -5.57
CA GLU A 5 24.68 -13.44 -4.67
C GLU A 5 26.03 -13.42 -5.40
N GLU A 6 26.07 -13.80 -6.68
CA GLU A 6 27.28 -13.67 -7.50
C GLU A 6 27.56 -12.21 -7.82
N TYR A 7 26.55 -11.45 -8.23
CA TYR A 7 26.69 -10.01 -8.50
C TYR A 7 27.18 -9.23 -7.28
N PHE A 8 26.63 -9.52 -6.09
CA PHE A 8 27.10 -8.87 -4.87
C PHE A 8 28.53 -9.27 -4.47
N ARG A 9 28.95 -10.52 -4.74
CA ARG A 9 30.34 -10.96 -4.51
C ARG A 9 31.33 -10.28 -5.46
N ASP A 10 30.96 -10.11 -6.72
CA ASP A 10 31.78 -9.41 -7.70
C ASP A 10 31.92 -7.92 -7.32
N ASN A 11 30.81 -7.28 -6.95
CA ASN A 11 30.81 -5.91 -6.42
C ASN A 11 31.67 -5.76 -5.15
N GLU A 12 31.55 -6.71 -4.20
CA GLU A 12 32.38 -6.72 -2.98
C GLU A 12 33.87 -6.78 -3.33
N ALA A 13 34.28 -7.71 -4.21
CA ALA A 13 35.66 -7.87 -4.62
C ALA A 13 36.20 -6.64 -5.37
N ASN A 14 35.36 -6.01 -6.21
CA ASN A 14 35.69 -4.76 -6.90
C ASN A 14 35.91 -3.61 -5.89
N TRP A 15 34.99 -3.43 -4.93
CA TRP A 15 35.08 -2.37 -3.92
C TRP A 15 36.23 -2.57 -2.92
N ASP A 16 36.56 -3.83 -2.57
CA ASP A 16 37.74 -4.14 -1.76
C ASP A 16 39.04 -3.64 -2.41
N GLU A 17 39.15 -3.72 -3.74
CA GLU A 17 40.31 -3.21 -4.47
C GLU A 17 40.27 -1.68 -4.65
N ARG A 18 39.11 -1.11 -4.98
CA ARG A 18 38.93 0.36 -5.08
C ARG A 18 39.28 1.07 -3.79
N THR A 19 38.97 0.45 -2.64
CA THR A 19 39.32 0.97 -1.30
C THR A 19 40.81 1.35 -1.21
N ARG A 20 41.71 0.51 -1.72
CA ARG A 20 43.16 0.75 -1.64
C ARG A 20 43.61 2.00 -2.40
N ILE A 21 42.88 2.35 -3.46
CA ILE A 21 43.11 3.56 -4.25
C ILE A 21 42.51 4.76 -3.52
N HIS A 22 41.29 4.63 -3.02
CA HIS A 22 40.53 5.71 -2.40
C HIS A 22 41.16 6.22 -1.11
N VAL A 23 41.75 5.33 -0.29
CA VAL A 23 42.41 5.74 0.97
C VAL A 23 43.62 6.66 0.72
N VAL A 24 44.26 6.57 -0.45
CA VAL A 24 45.43 7.39 -0.83
C VAL A 24 45.09 8.46 -1.87
N SER A 25 43.82 8.60 -2.26
CA SER A 25 43.41 9.55 -3.30
C SER A 25 43.36 10.98 -2.77
N ARG A 26 43.53 11.94 -3.67
CA ARG A 26 43.41 13.37 -3.33
C ARG A 26 41.97 13.78 -3.09
N ASP A 27 41.01 13.09 -3.69
CA ASP A 27 39.58 13.39 -3.55
C ASP A 27 39.08 13.14 -2.13
N TYR A 28 39.53 12.03 -1.52
CA TYR A 28 39.18 11.69 -0.15
C TYR A 28 40.07 12.39 0.89
N ASP A 29 41.35 12.63 0.56
CA ASP A 29 42.32 13.34 1.41
C ASP A 29 42.25 12.89 2.88
N VAL A 30 42.42 11.59 3.09
CA VAL A 30 42.32 10.93 4.40
C VAL A 30 43.28 11.56 5.41
N GLU A 31 44.52 11.86 5.01
CA GLU A 31 45.50 12.51 5.90
C GLU A 31 45.06 13.91 6.31
N GLY A 32 44.47 14.66 5.39
CA GLY A 32 43.88 15.96 5.70
C GLY A 32 42.66 15.85 6.62
N PHE A 33 41.85 14.79 6.51
CA PHE A 33 40.74 14.53 7.43
C PHE A 33 41.22 14.16 8.85
N VAL A 34 42.23 13.29 8.95
CA VAL A 34 42.80 12.83 10.22
C VAL A 34 43.51 13.98 10.95
N SER A 35 44.24 14.83 10.23
CA SER A 35 45.02 15.92 10.83
C SER A 35 44.20 17.14 11.26
N ASP A 36 43.03 17.37 10.65
CA ASP A 36 42.11 18.45 11.03
C ASP A 36 40.85 17.89 11.70
N PRO A 37 40.71 18.01 13.04
CA PRO A 37 39.56 17.50 13.77
C PRO A 37 38.24 18.22 13.46
N THR A 38 38.28 19.36 12.77
CA THR A 38 37.09 20.15 12.39
C THR A 38 36.61 19.87 10.98
N ARG A 39 37.41 19.15 10.19
CA ARG A 39 37.10 18.86 8.79
C ARG A 39 35.90 17.93 8.68
N LEU A 40 35.06 18.17 7.70
CA LEU A 40 34.00 17.25 7.28
C LEU A 40 34.34 16.76 5.87
N SER A 41 33.80 15.62 5.47
CA SER A 41 33.78 15.24 4.06
C SER A 41 32.97 16.26 3.24
N SER A 42 33.29 16.41 1.96
CA SER A 42 32.58 17.32 1.05
C SER A 42 31.09 16.97 0.92
N VAL A 43 30.77 15.67 0.94
CA VAL A 43 29.39 15.15 0.88
C VAL A 43 28.61 15.60 2.12
N VAL A 44 29.09 15.27 3.32
CA VAL A 44 28.41 15.65 4.58
C VAL A 44 28.38 17.17 4.77
N GLN A 45 29.43 17.89 4.34
CA GLN A 45 29.43 19.34 4.37
C GLN A 45 28.31 19.93 3.49
N SER A 46 28.06 19.32 2.33
CA SER A 46 26.98 19.72 1.42
C SER A 46 25.59 19.31 1.91
N ASP A 47 25.48 18.21 2.66
CA ASP A 47 24.23 17.71 3.24
C ASP A 47 23.87 18.33 4.59
N ARG A 48 24.79 19.06 5.20
CA ARG A 48 24.60 19.70 6.50
C ARG A 48 23.28 20.48 6.66
N PRO A 49 22.78 21.25 5.67
CA PRO A 49 21.49 21.93 5.81
C PRO A 49 20.31 20.96 6.02
N ARG A 50 20.40 19.73 5.51
CA ARG A 50 19.35 18.70 5.55
C ARG A 50 19.47 17.78 6.77
N LEU A 51 20.70 17.52 7.22
CA LEU A 51 20.98 16.70 8.41
C LEU A 51 20.43 17.31 9.70
N GLY A 52 20.22 18.62 9.75
CA GLY A 52 19.78 19.31 10.96
C GLY A 52 20.81 19.19 12.09
N SER A 53 20.34 19.14 13.34
CA SER A 53 21.22 18.91 14.49
C SER A 53 21.29 17.41 14.79
N LEU A 54 22.50 16.84 14.77
CA LEU A 54 22.73 15.44 15.15
C LEU A 54 23.02 15.27 16.65
N ALA A 55 23.01 16.35 17.43
CA ALA A 55 23.34 16.32 18.85
C ALA A 55 22.45 15.32 19.61
N GLY A 56 23.06 14.27 20.16
CA GLY A 56 22.36 13.25 20.95
C GLY A 56 21.69 12.13 20.14
N GLN A 57 21.74 12.19 18.81
CA GLN A 57 21.06 11.25 17.91
C GLN A 57 21.90 10.00 17.60
N ASP A 58 21.25 8.85 17.47
CA ASP A 58 21.86 7.64 16.92
C ASP A 58 21.72 7.63 15.40
N VAL A 59 22.83 7.50 14.70
CA VAL A 59 22.87 7.56 13.23
C VAL A 59 23.41 6.25 12.68
N VAL A 60 22.73 5.70 11.67
CA VAL A 60 23.27 4.64 10.81
C VAL A 60 23.55 5.20 9.43
N HIS A 61 24.73 4.95 8.89
CA HIS A 61 25.13 5.28 7.54
C HIS A 61 25.23 4.01 6.71
N LEU A 62 24.34 3.85 5.73
CA LEU A 62 24.32 2.70 4.82
C LEU A 62 25.29 2.93 3.65
N GLN A 63 26.03 1.89 3.27
CA GLN A 63 27.06 1.89 2.21
C GLN A 63 28.17 2.91 2.50
N CYS A 64 28.72 2.81 3.71
CA CYS A 64 29.56 3.86 4.28
C CYS A 64 30.96 3.97 3.68
N HIS A 65 31.36 3.00 2.87
CA HIS A 65 32.68 2.90 2.28
C HIS A 65 33.80 3.09 3.33
N ILE A 66 34.83 3.89 3.04
CA ILE A 66 35.95 4.18 3.96
C ILE A 66 35.57 5.06 5.17
N GLY A 67 34.30 5.38 5.36
CA GLY A 67 33.77 5.93 6.60
C GLY A 67 33.97 7.43 6.84
N LEU A 68 34.56 8.18 5.90
CA LEU A 68 34.77 9.63 6.09
C LEU A 68 33.45 10.40 6.34
N ASP A 69 32.38 10.02 5.64
CA ASP A 69 31.04 10.58 5.87
C ASP A 69 30.52 10.16 7.25
N THR A 70 30.62 8.88 7.62
CA THR A 70 30.22 8.37 8.95
C THR A 70 30.91 9.13 10.08
N LEU A 71 32.23 9.33 9.96
CA LEU A 71 33.02 10.06 10.94
C LEU A 71 32.71 11.56 10.95
N SER A 72 32.31 12.13 9.81
CA SER A 72 31.82 13.50 9.73
C SER A 72 30.48 13.66 10.48
N LEU A 73 29.58 12.68 10.42
CA LEU A 73 28.34 12.66 11.21
C LEU A 73 28.64 12.63 12.72
N ALA A 74 29.67 11.90 13.14
CA ALA A 74 30.15 11.92 14.54
C ALA A 74 30.69 13.29 14.94
N ARG A 75 31.52 13.93 14.09
CA ARG A 75 32.02 15.30 14.32
C ARG A 75 30.90 16.35 14.42
N LEU A 76 29.76 16.10 13.77
CA LEU A 76 28.56 16.93 13.87
C LEU A 76 27.76 16.72 15.16
N GLY A 77 28.18 15.81 16.04
CA GLY A 77 27.65 15.63 17.39
C GLY A 77 26.69 14.46 17.57
N ALA A 78 26.60 13.54 16.60
CA ALA A 78 25.87 12.28 16.76
C ALA A 78 26.34 11.55 18.04
N ARG A 79 25.39 10.99 18.80
CA ARG A 79 25.68 10.23 20.02
C ARG A 79 26.36 8.91 19.69
N THR A 80 25.85 8.21 18.68
CA THR A 80 26.50 7.03 18.11
C THR A 80 26.42 7.13 16.59
N VAL A 81 27.46 6.67 15.91
CA VAL A 81 27.43 6.46 14.46
C VAL A 81 27.79 5.01 14.14
N THR A 82 26.99 4.39 13.28
CA THR A 82 27.24 3.04 12.77
C THR A 82 27.34 3.09 11.25
N GLY A 83 28.48 2.73 10.68
CA GLY A 83 28.65 2.56 9.24
C GLY A 83 28.43 1.10 8.83
N VAL A 84 27.67 0.88 7.76
CA VAL A 84 27.45 -0.46 7.18
C VAL A 84 28.00 -0.47 5.76
N ASP A 85 28.82 -1.45 5.41
CA ASP A 85 29.31 -1.63 4.03
C ASP A 85 29.56 -3.10 3.70
N ILE A 86 29.44 -3.47 2.42
CA ILE A 86 29.68 -4.84 1.96
C ILE A 86 31.19 -5.15 1.90
N SER A 87 32.03 -4.14 1.61
CA SER A 87 33.48 -4.27 1.47
C SER A 87 34.16 -4.41 2.82
N GLY A 88 34.81 -5.56 3.03
CA GLY A 88 35.58 -5.80 4.25
C GLY A 88 36.82 -4.91 4.34
N GLU A 89 37.43 -4.55 3.20
CA GLU A 89 38.57 -3.63 3.19
C GLU A 89 38.14 -2.19 3.50
N SER A 90 36.97 -1.76 3.02
CA SER A 90 36.37 -0.45 3.36
C SER A 90 36.16 -0.30 4.86
N ILE A 91 35.58 -1.32 5.49
CA ILE A 91 35.35 -1.35 6.94
C ILE A 91 36.65 -1.26 7.72
N LYS A 92 37.69 -2.02 7.34
CA LYS A 92 39.02 -1.93 7.98
C LYS A 92 39.64 -0.55 7.84
N ALA A 93 39.52 0.06 6.65
CA ALA A 93 40.02 1.41 6.42
C ALA A 93 39.26 2.43 7.28
N ALA A 94 37.94 2.30 7.37
CA ALA A 94 37.11 3.17 8.21
C ALA A 94 37.48 3.07 9.70
N GLU A 95 37.72 1.85 10.21
CA GLU A 95 38.20 1.60 11.57
C GLU A 95 39.59 2.21 11.84
N ASP A 96 40.54 2.10 10.89
CA ASP A 96 41.86 2.74 10.99
C ASP A 96 41.74 4.26 11.05
N ILE A 97 40.95 4.85 10.15
CA ILE A 97 40.74 6.30 10.08
C ILE A 97 40.06 6.81 11.36
N ALA A 98 39.07 6.09 11.87
CA ALA A 98 38.39 6.40 13.13
C ALA A 98 39.38 6.39 14.30
N THR A 99 40.21 5.34 14.40
CA THR A 99 41.25 5.18 15.43
C THR A 99 42.25 6.32 15.38
N ARG A 100 42.77 6.64 14.18
CA ARG A 100 43.75 7.71 13.98
C ARG A 100 43.18 9.10 14.22
N SER A 101 41.89 9.28 13.96
CA SER A 101 41.17 10.53 14.21
C SER A 101 40.68 10.67 15.66
N GLY A 102 40.78 9.60 16.47
CA GLY A 102 40.26 9.57 17.84
C GLY A 102 38.73 9.72 17.91
N ILE A 103 38.01 9.22 16.90
CA ILE A 103 36.54 9.31 16.81
C ILE A 103 35.97 7.94 17.13
N ASP A 104 35.01 7.89 18.05
CA ASP A 104 34.26 6.67 18.37
C ASP A 104 33.16 6.44 17.33
N ALA A 105 33.22 5.29 16.66
CA ALA A 105 32.31 4.90 15.59
C ALA A 105 32.29 3.37 15.47
N THR A 106 31.13 2.80 15.17
CA THR A 106 31.00 1.37 14.88
C THR A 106 30.96 1.16 13.38
N PHE A 107 31.67 0.14 12.88
CA PHE A 107 31.64 -0.25 11.48
C PHE A 107 31.29 -1.73 11.35
N VAL A 108 30.36 -2.05 10.45
CA VAL A 108 29.80 -3.39 10.31
C VAL A 108 29.88 -3.80 8.85
N LYS A 109 30.51 -4.94 8.60
CA LYS A 109 30.52 -5.56 7.28
C LYS A 109 29.19 -6.29 7.05
N ALA A 110 28.36 -5.79 6.15
CA ALA A 110 27.12 -6.45 5.74
C ALA A 110 26.62 -5.93 4.38
N ASN A 111 25.86 -6.75 3.66
CA ASN A 111 24.99 -6.24 2.60
C ASN A 111 23.88 -5.40 3.26
N VAL A 112 23.51 -4.27 2.67
CA VAL A 112 22.45 -3.39 3.19
C VAL A 112 21.17 -4.16 3.47
N TYR A 113 20.81 -5.13 2.62
CA TYR A 113 19.58 -5.91 2.80
C TYR A 113 19.54 -6.74 4.09
N ASP A 114 20.69 -7.01 4.70
CA ASP A 114 20.82 -7.81 5.92
C ASP A 114 21.00 -6.93 7.16
N SER A 115 20.94 -5.59 7.02
CA SER A 115 21.25 -4.64 8.10
C SER A 115 20.38 -4.83 9.35
N LEU A 116 19.09 -5.16 9.19
CA LEU A 116 18.20 -5.37 10.35
C LEU A 116 18.64 -6.55 11.21
N GLU A 117 19.12 -7.63 10.57
CA GLU A 117 19.59 -8.83 11.26
C GLU A 117 20.95 -8.61 11.89
N VAL A 118 21.92 -8.08 11.11
CA VAL A 118 23.30 -7.91 11.58
C VAL A 118 23.40 -6.86 12.69
N LEU A 119 22.54 -5.84 12.66
CA LEU A 119 22.47 -4.81 13.69
C LEU A 119 21.53 -5.16 14.85
N ASP A 120 20.89 -6.34 14.84
CA ASP A 120 19.94 -6.82 15.85
C ASP A 120 18.81 -5.80 16.14
N VAL A 121 18.16 -5.32 15.08
CA VAL A 121 17.12 -4.28 15.16
C VAL A 121 15.73 -4.87 14.99
N ASP A 122 14.89 -4.71 16.01
CA ASP A 122 13.44 -4.91 15.87
C ASP A 122 12.87 -3.84 14.94
N ARG A 123 12.47 -4.25 13.74
CA ARG A 123 11.92 -3.36 12.71
C ARG A 123 10.71 -2.53 13.17
N THR A 124 9.97 -2.96 14.18
CA THR A 124 8.81 -2.21 14.71
C THR A 124 9.22 -1.03 15.57
N GLN A 125 10.33 -1.17 16.30
CA GLN A 125 10.85 -0.14 17.21
C GLN A 125 11.91 0.74 16.56
N GLY A 126 12.70 0.17 15.64
CA GLY A 126 13.91 0.80 15.11
C GLY A 126 14.99 0.99 16.17
N ALA A 127 16.17 1.39 15.71
CA ALA A 127 17.32 1.63 16.57
C ALA A 127 18.04 2.94 16.29
N PHE A 128 17.67 3.67 15.24
CA PHE A 128 18.36 4.87 14.80
C PHE A 128 17.40 6.05 14.65
N ASP A 129 17.84 7.24 15.05
CA ASP A 129 17.09 8.48 14.85
C ASP A 129 17.29 9.00 13.42
N VAL A 130 18.43 8.68 12.81
CA VAL A 130 18.74 9.03 11.42
C VAL A 130 19.30 7.82 10.68
N VAL A 131 18.72 7.54 9.50
CA VAL A 131 19.37 6.72 8.47
C VAL A 131 19.93 7.69 7.44
N TYR A 132 21.23 7.62 7.20
CA TYR A 132 21.91 8.41 6.20
C TYR A 132 22.37 7.52 5.06
N THR A 133 22.24 8.02 3.84
CA THR A 133 22.80 7.41 2.63
C THR A 133 23.43 8.54 1.82
N GLY A 134 24.76 8.48 1.63
CA GLY A 134 25.51 9.42 0.80
C GLY A 134 25.27 9.19 -0.70
N VAL A 135 26.02 9.92 -1.54
CA VAL A 135 25.90 9.88 -3.01
C VAL A 135 26.36 8.54 -3.58
N GLY A 136 25.62 8.01 -4.57
CA GLY A 136 26.06 6.89 -5.40
C GLY A 136 25.81 5.52 -4.78
N ALA A 137 24.77 5.39 -3.94
CA ALA A 137 24.52 4.21 -3.13
C ALA A 137 23.50 3.26 -3.78
N LEU A 138 22.35 3.76 -4.19
CA LEU A 138 21.22 2.94 -4.65
C LEU A 138 21.50 2.19 -5.95
N TRP A 139 22.46 2.68 -6.76
CA TRP A 139 22.89 2.02 -8.00
C TRP A 139 23.39 0.58 -7.76
N TRP A 140 23.87 0.27 -6.56
CA TRP A 140 24.45 -1.03 -6.23
C TRP A 140 23.42 -2.05 -5.72
N LEU A 141 22.14 -1.69 -5.71
CA LEU A 141 21.06 -2.47 -5.09
C LEU A 141 20.09 -2.97 -6.15
N SER A 142 19.71 -4.25 -6.08
CA SER A 142 18.88 -4.93 -7.09
C SER A 142 17.37 -4.71 -6.96
N ASP A 143 16.91 -4.33 -5.77
CA ASP A 143 15.50 -4.20 -5.37
C ASP A 143 15.33 -2.98 -4.45
N ILE A 144 14.66 -1.96 -4.96
CA ILE A 144 14.45 -0.71 -4.23
C ILE A 144 13.39 -0.82 -3.12
N ASP A 145 12.40 -1.69 -3.27
CA ASP A 145 11.36 -1.93 -2.26
C ASP A 145 11.95 -2.63 -1.03
N ARG A 146 12.83 -3.61 -1.23
CA ARG A 146 13.57 -4.28 -0.15
C ARG A 146 14.48 -3.30 0.58
N TRP A 147 15.14 -2.39 -0.14
CA TRP A 147 15.97 -1.35 0.47
C TRP A 147 15.13 -0.39 1.33
N ALA A 148 14.00 0.10 0.80
CA ALA A 148 13.11 0.96 1.55
C ALA A 148 12.58 0.30 2.82
N ALA A 149 12.31 -1.02 2.79
CA ALA A 149 11.86 -1.78 3.94
C ALA A 149 12.93 -1.86 5.06
N VAL A 150 14.21 -1.97 4.68
CA VAL A 150 15.35 -1.91 5.60
C VAL A 150 15.44 -0.52 6.23
N VAL A 151 15.43 0.54 5.41
CA VAL A 151 15.48 1.92 5.90
C VAL A 151 14.36 2.20 6.91
N ALA A 152 13.12 1.81 6.56
CA ALA A 152 11.98 1.95 7.44
C ALA A 152 12.16 1.20 8.76
N GLY A 153 12.66 -0.04 8.69
CA GLY A 153 12.88 -0.88 9.88
C GLY A 153 13.98 -0.35 10.80
N LEU A 154 15.02 0.29 10.27
CA LEU A 154 16.14 0.83 11.04
C LEU A 154 15.77 2.10 11.82
N LEU A 155 14.92 2.95 11.24
CA LEU A 155 14.50 4.21 11.85
C LEU A 155 13.59 3.98 13.05
N ARG A 156 13.79 4.68 14.16
CA ARG A 156 12.78 4.79 15.21
C ARG A 156 11.53 5.51 14.67
N PRO A 157 10.34 5.31 15.26
CA PRO A 157 9.20 6.19 14.99
C PRO A 157 9.61 7.66 15.18
N GLY A 158 9.38 8.49 14.17
CA GLY A 158 9.82 9.88 14.12
C GLY A 158 11.23 10.11 13.57
N GLY A 159 12.00 9.05 13.34
CA GLY A 159 13.32 9.11 12.75
C GLY A 159 13.32 9.57 11.29
N THR A 160 14.47 10.03 10.81
CA THR A 160 14.62 10.67 9.50
C THR A 160 15.59 9.90 8.60
N LEU A 161 15.17 9.55 7.39
CA LEU A 161 16.05 9.24 6.26
C LEU A 161 16.56 10.55 5.66
N VAL A 162 17.88 10.67 5.48
CA VAL A 162 18.51 11.69 4.64
C VAL A 162 19.28 10.98 3.53
N LEU A 163 18.85 11.19 2.29
CA LEU A 163 19.40 10.60 1.08
C LEU A 163 19.88 11.69 0.13
N ARG A 164 21.08 11.52 -0.42
CA ARG A 164 21.52 12.19 -1.64
C ARG A 164 21.95 11.13 -2.63
N GLU A 165 21.55 11.23 -3.88
CA GLU A 165 21.81 10.17 -4.86
C GLU A 165 21.99 10.71 -6.28
N ASP A 166 22.71 9.98 -7.12
CA ASP A 166 22.80 10.21 -8.55
C ASP A 166 21.42 10.09 -9.20
N HIS A 167 21.12 11.00 -10.13
CA HIS A 167 19.80 11.06 -10.72
C HIS A 167 19.63 9.96 -11.79
N PRO A 168 18.54 9.18 -11.79
CA PRO A 168 18.38 8.05 -12.71
C PRO A 168 18.37 8.47 -14.19
N LEU A 169 17.93 9.69 -14.50
CA LEU A 169 18.07 10.25 -15.86
C LEU A 169 19.54 10.36 -16.25
N SER A 170 20.37 10.93 -15.36
CA SER A 170 21.81 11.03 -15.60
C SER A 170 22.33 9.62 -15.83
N MET A 171 22.07 8.68 -14.92
CA MET A 171 22.50 7.27 -15.01
C MET A 171 22.03 6.55 -16.28
N SER A 172 20.95 7.02 -16.93
CA SER A 172 20.48 6.47 -18.20
C SER A 172 21.29 6.93 -19.42
N LEU A 173 22.13 7.97 -19.28
CA LEU A 173 22.90 8.53 -20.39
C LEU A 173 24.18 7.75 -20.69
N GLY A 174 24.49 7.62 -21.98
CA GLY A 174 25.77 7.11 -22.45
C GLY A 174 26.94 8.06 -22.14
N ASP A 175 28.14 7.50 -22.05
CA ASP A 175 29.36 8.26 -21.72
C ASP A 175 29.92 9.07 -22.91
N ASP A 176 29.59 8.67 -24.15
CA ASP A 176 30.01 9.38 -25.35
C ASP A 176 29.03 10.51 -25.72
N LEU A 177 29.41 11.73 -25.37
CA LEU A 177 28.63 12.94 -25.66
C LEU A 177 28.84 13.51 -27.07
N ASN A 178 29.63 12.87 -27.94
CA ASN A 178 29.91 13.39 -29.30
C ASN A 178 28.64 13.58 -30.14
N ASN A 179 27.57 12.82 -29.85
CA ASN A 179 26.29 12.88 -30.55
C ASN A 179 25.17 13.50 -29.68
N GLY A 180 25.52 14.22 -28.62
CA GLY A 180 24.58 14.79 -27.65
C GLY A 180 24.34 13.88 -26.44
N LEU A 181 23.33 14.24 -25.62
CA LEU A 181 22.91 13.45 -24.48
C LEU A 181 21.96 12.34 -24.95
N LEU A 182 22.49 11.14 -25.16
CA LEU A 182 21.71 9.97 -25.61
C LEU A 182 21.40 9.06 -24.42
N ILE A 183 20.15 8.60 -24.34
CA ILE A 183 19.73 7.55 -23.40
C ILE A 183 20.19 6.21 -23.95
N GLU A 184 21.12 5.56 -23.26
CA GLU A 184 21.70 4.26 -23.65
C GLU A 184 21.39 3.17 -22.63
N TYR A 185 21.09 3.55 -21.39
CA TYR A 185 20.82 2.63 -20.28
C TYR A 185 19.37 2.76 -19.79
N PRO A 186 18.80 1.68 -19.19
CA PRO A 186 17.44 1.70 -18.66
C PRO A 186 17.26 2.76 -17.57
N TYR A 187 16.11 3.46 -17.61
CA TYR A 187 15.71 4.43 -16.58
C TYR A 187 14.98 3.79 -15.40
N PHE A 188 14.22 2.72 -15.66
CA PHE A 188 13.45 1.97 -14.67
C PHE A 188 14.24 0.77 -14.16
N GLU A 189 13.89 0.30 -12.96
CA GLU A 189 14.45 -0.91 -12.37
C GLU A 189 14.31 -2.11 -13.34
N GLN A 190 15.39 -2.88 -13.46
CA GLN A 190 15.46 -4.09 -14.29
C GLN A 190 15.79 -5.29 -13.42
N ALA A 191 15.31 -6.47 -13.82
CA ALA A 191 15.64 -7.71 -13.10
C ALA A 191 17.14 -8.06 -13.18
N ASP A 192 17.77 -7.80 -14.33
CA ASP A 192 19.19 -8.03 -14.57
C ASP A 192 19.98 -6.72 -14.45
N PRO A 193 21.17 -6.73 -13.81
CA PRO A 193 22.00 -5.53 -13.70
C PRO A 193 22.57 -5.08 -15.04
N PHE A 194 22.83 -3.78 -15.15
CA PHE A 194 23.91 -3.30 -16.00
C PHE A 194 25.24 -3.84 -15.47
N THR A 195 25.99 -4.53 -16.32
CA THR A 195 27.28 -5.11 -15.96
C THR A 195 28.37 -4.49 -16.81
N ASP A 196 29.38 -3.92 -16.16
CA ASP A 196 30.55 -3.35 -16.81
C ASP A 196 31.84 -3.93 -16.25
N SER A 197 32.93 -3.77 -16.99
CA SER A 197 34.28 -4.20 -16.63
C SER A 197 35.23 -3.00 -16.71
N GLU A 198 35.47 -2.34 -15.58
CA GLU A 198 36.36 -1.19 -15.47
C GLU A 198 37.66 -1.54 -14.73
N ASP A 199 38.79 -0.98 -15.16
CA ASP A 199 40.06 -1.06 -14.43
C ASP A 199 40.50 0.26 -13.80
N ALA A 200 39.58 1.23 -13.76
CA ALA A 200 39.74 2.55 -13.15
C ALA A 200 38.61 2.83 -12.14
N THR A 201 38.74 3.94 -11.40
CA THR A 201 37.72 4.45 -10.47
C THR A 201 37.57 5.96 -10.65
N TYR A 202 36.55 6.56 -10.05
CA TYR A 202 36.20 7.97 -10.23
C TYR A 202 37.11 8.96 -9.48
N THR A 203 38.07 8.46 -8.69
CA THR A 203 39.05 9.29 -7.98
C THR A 203 40.37 9.43 -8.74
N ASP A 204 41.13 10.47 -8.46
CA ASP A 204 42.51 10.63 -8.89
C ASP A 204 43.35 9.41 -8.47
N VAL A 205 43.87 8.69 -9.47
CA VAL A 205 44.75 7.54 -9.24
C VAL A 205 46.17 8.06 -8.99
N ALA A 206 46.64 7.94 -7.75
CA ALA A 206 48.01 8.28 -7.41
C ALA A 206 49.02 7.46 -8.25
N GLU A 207 50.13 8.09 -8.64
CA GLU A 207 51.18 7.42 -9.42
C GLU A 207 51.70 6.19 -8.65
N GLY A 208 51.50 4.99 -9.21
CA GLY A 208 51.87 3.71 -8.59
C GLY A 208 50.78 3.05 -7.73
N ALA A 209 49.53 3.53 -7.75
CA ALA A 209 48.42 2.85 -7.10
C ALA A 209 48.23 1.40 -7.62
N PRO A 210 47.78 0.46 -6.77
CA PRO A 210 47.52 -0.92 -7.20
C PRO A 210 46.49 -0.98 -8.33
N ALA A 211 46.71 -1.86 -9.30
CA ALA A 211 45.73 -2.09 -10.37
C ALA A 211 44.47 -2.80 -9.83
N ILE A 212 43.31 -2.44 -10.40
CA ILE A 212 42.05 -3.18 -10.19
C ILE A 212 42.08 -4.44 -11.06
N LEU A 213 42.06 -5.60 -10.40
CA LEU A 213 42.05 -6.94 -11.01
C LEU A 213 40.63 -7.49 -11.09
N ASN A 214 39.79 -7.23 -10.08
CA ASN A 214 38.36 -7.57 -10.08
C ASN A 214 37.57 -6.45 -10.75
N ARG A 215 37.52 -6.47 -12.08
CA ARG A 215 37.01 -5.35 -12.91
C ARG A 215 35.50 -5.33 -13.06
N VAL A 216 34.86 -6.49 -12.92
CA VAL A 216 33.43 -6.66 -13.12
C VAL A 216 32.67 -5.99 -11.98
N ASN A 217 31.69 -5.18 -12.34
CA ASN A 217 30.76 -4.59 -11.39
C ASN A 217 29.34 -4.55 -11.99
N HIS A 218 28.36 -4.55 -11.10
CA HIS A 218 26.94 -4.69 -11.42
C HIS A 218 26.14 -3.58 -10.75
N GLY A 219 25.29 -2.93 -11.52
CA GLY A 219 24.40 -1.91 -10.99
C GLY A 219 23.02 -1.89 -11.62
N TRP A 220 22.10 -1.24 -10.94
CA TRP A 220 20.70 -1.14 -11.28
C TRP A 220 20.28 0.33 -11.20
N ASN A 221 19.55 0.77 -12.22
CA ASN A 221 18.93 2.08 -12.17
C ASN A 221 17.57 1.99 -11.50
N HIS A 222 17.20 3.01 -10.73
CA HIS A 222 15.90 3.09 -10.05
C HIS A 222 15.27 4.43 -10.37
N SER A 223 14.11 4.43 -11.02
CA SER A 223 13.42 5.67 -11.35
C SER A 223 13.02 6.43 -10.08
N LEU A 224 12.89 7.76 -10.17
CA LEU A 224 12.43 8.56 -9.03
C LEU A 224 11.08 8.07 -8.49
N GLY A 225 10.18 7.62 -9.38
CA GLY A 225 8.88 7.07 -9.00
C GLY A 225 8.97 5.76 -8.23
N GLU A 226 9.91 4.88 -8.59
CA GLU A 226 10.17 3.63 -7.88
C GLU A 226 10.75 3.89 -6.49
N ILE A 227 11.75 4.77 -6.38
CA ILE A 227 12.40 5.13 -5.11
C ILE A 227 11.41 5.81 -4.15
N MET A 228 10.73 6.86 -4.61
CA MET A 228 9.74 7.56 -3.79
C MET A 228 8.57 6.64 -3.42
N GLY A 229 8.09 5.86 -4.39
CA GLY A 229 7.00 4.91 -4.18
C GLY A 229 7.35 3.83 -3.17
N ALA A 230 8.56 3.28 -3.23
CA ALA A 230 9.06 2.28 -2.29
C ALA A 230 9.11 2.83 -0.86
N LEU A 231 9.67 4.03 -0.67
CA LEU A 231 9.69 4.69 0.64
C LEU A 231 8.28 4.95 1.18
N MET A 232 7.36 5.43 0.33
CA MET A 232 5.96 5.66 0.71
C MET A 232 5.22 4.36 1.08
N ARG A 233 5.43 3.26 0.32
CA ARG A 233 4.86 1.93 0.62
C ARG A 233 5.32 1.39 1.98
N GLN A 234 6.51 1.78 2.42
CA GLN A 234 7.08 1.39 3.71
C GLN A 234 6.72 2.37 4.84
N GLY A 235 5.79 3.30 4.60
CA GLY A 235 5.27 4.21 5.62
C GLY A 235 6.13 5.44 5.90
N LEU A 236 7.13 5.74 5.06
CA LEU A 236 7.89 6.98 5.17
C LEU A 236 7.18 8.13 4.45
N VAL A 237 7.21 9.31 5.08
CA VAL A 237 6.71 10.55 4.50
C VAL A 237 7.88 11.34 3.95
N ILE A 238 7.91 11.57 2.65
CA ILE A 238 8.90 12.45 2.02
C ILE A 238 8.62 13.88 2.48
N THR A 239 9.56 14.49 3.19
CA THR A 239 9.45 15.84 3.74
C THR A 239 10.18 16.88 2.90
N GLU A 240 11.19 16.46 2.14
CA GLU A 240 11.95 17.32 1.23
C GLU A 240 12.38 16.51 0.01
N PHE A 241 12.28 17.11 -1.17
CA PHE A 241 12.84 16.57 -2.40
C PHE A 241 13.36 17.72 -3.27
N ALA A 242 14.56 17.57 -3.80
CA ALA A 242 15.14 18.52 -4.73
C ALA A 242 16.08 17.82 -5.72
N GLU A 243 15.88 18.09 -7.00
CA GLU A 243 16.82 17.72 -8.06
C GLU A 243 17.90 18.80 -8.20
N LEU A 244 19.12 18.39 -8.51
CA LEU A 244 20.30 19.25 -8.55
C LEU A 244 21.05 19.06 -9.88
N GLU A 245 21.54 20.17 -10.45
CA GLU A 245 22.33 20.20 -11.68
C GLU A 245 23.81 19.88 -11.45
N THR A 246 24.18 19.45 -10.25
CA THR A 246 25.55 19.16 -9.85
C THR A 246 25.70 17.72 -9.34
N VAL A 247 26.91 17.17 -9.45
CA VAL A 247 27.29 15.83 -8.97
C VAL A 247 28.71 15.87 -8.41
N ALA A 248 29.03 14.99 -7.46
CA ALA A 248 30.30 15.00 -6.74
C ALA A 248 31.51 14.55 -7.59
N TRP A 249 31.29 13.91 -8.73
CA TRP A 249 32.33 13.30 -9.56
C TRP A 249 32.21 13.72 -11.03
N GLN A 250 33.33 13.73 -11.76
CA GLN A 250 33.35 14.17 -13.16
C GLN A 250 32.93 13.04 -14.10
N ARG A 251 31.61 12.80 -14.20
CA ARG A 251 31.07 11.76 -15.06
C ARG A 251 31.46 11.88 -16.54
N PHE A 252 31.37 13.08 -17.11
CA PHE A 252 31.69 13.32 -18.52
C PHE A 252 32.93 14.23 -18.63
N PRO A 253 34.15 13.67 -18.79
CA PRO A 253 35.39 14.45 -18.75
C PRO A 253 35.46 15.65 -19.70
N ARG A 254 34.75 15.59 -20.83
CA ARG A 254 34.68 16.67 -21.83
C ARG A 254 33.37 17.45 -21.82
N GLY A 255 32.34 16.94 -21.15
CA GLY A 255 31.01 17.55 -21.09
C GLY A 255 30.71 18.31 -19.82
N MET A 256 31.64 18.31 -18.86
CA MET A 256 31.43 18.91 -17.55
C MET A 256 32.52 19.91 -17.20
N GLU A 257 32.12 20.90 -16.40
CA GLU A 257 33.01 21.86 -15.77
C GLU A 257 32.86 21.82 -14.26
N ARG A 258 33.89 22.27 -13.54
CA ARG A 258 33.91 22.30 -12.08
C ARG A 258 33.07 23.46 -11.56
N ASP A 259 32.23 23.18 -10.57
CA ASP A 259 31.38 24.13 -9.86
C ASP A 259 31.62 23.98 -8.35
N GLY A 260 32.54 24.79 -7.81
CA GLY A 260 33.03 24.63 -6.45
C GLY A 260 33.68 23.26 -6.23
N ASP A 261 33.10 22.47 -5.33
CA ASP A 261 33.51 21.10 -4.99
C ASP A 261 32.69 20.03 -5.73
N ALA A 262 31.90 20.43 -6.74
CA ALA A 262 31.09 19.54 -7.57
C ALA A 262 31.35 19.78 -9.06
N TYR A 263 30.65 19.04 -9.91
CA TYR A 263 30.68 19.17 -11.37
C TYR A 263 29.26 19.38 -11.91
N ARG A 264 29.16 20.18 -12.98
CA ARG A 264 27.92 20.42 -13.75
C ARG A 264 28.18 20.24 -15.23
N LEU A 265 27.14 20.03 -16.03
CA LEU A 265 27.29 20.06 -17.48
C LEU A 265 27.77 21.44 -17.95
N ASN A 266 28.68 21.44 -18.91
CA ASN A 266 29.14 22.66 -19.54
C ASN A 266 28.00 23.31 -20.37
N PRO A 267 28.10 24.60 -20.73
CA PRO A 267 27.02 25.31 -21.44
C PRO A 267 26.69 24.78 -22.84
N ASP A 268 27.46 23.85 -23.40
CA ASP A 268 27.18 23.25 -24.71
C ASP A 268 26.03 22.23 -24.64
N PHE A 269 25.67 21.77 -23.43
CA PHE A 269 24.58 20.84 -23.17
C PHE A 269 23.43 21.51 -22.38
N PRO A 270 22.18 21.08 -22.59
CA PRO A 270 21.06 21.58 -21.77
C PRO A 270 21.23 21.16 -20.30
N PRO A 271 20.79 21.99 -19.35
CA PRO A 271 20.79 21.61 -17.94
C PRO A 271 19.81 20.45 -17.72
N ILE A 272 20.28 19.42 -17.03
CA ILE A 272 19.49 18.25 -16.61
C ILE A 272 19.80 17.95 -15.15
N PRO A 273 18.90 17.25 -14.43
CA PRO A 273 19.20 16.76 -13.10
C PRO A 273 20.34 15.72 -13.15
N LEU A 274 21.38 15.95 -12.35
CA LEU A 274 22.53 15.06 -12.19
C LEU A 274 22.50 14.30 -10.88
N THR A 275 22.02 14.94 -9.81
CA THR A 275 21.74 14.29 -8.52
C THR A 275 20.38 14.74 -8.01
N TYR A 276 19.90 14.09 -6.94
CA TYR A 276 18.79 14.57 -6.16
C TYR A 276 19.05 14.38 -4.67
N THR A 277 18.29 15.12 -3.86
CA THR A 277 18.25 14.97 -2.41
C THR A 277 16.84 14.67 -1.98
N LEU A 278 16.70 13.77 -1.02
CA LEU A 278 15.43 13.33 -0.47
C LEU A 278 15.57 13.20 1.05
N THR A 279 14.68 13.86 1.77
CA THR A 279 14.51 13.65 3.20
C THR A 279 13.15 13.01 3.42
N ALA A 280 13.09 11.94 4.20
CA ALA A 280 11.83 11.31 4.56
C ALA A 280 11.79 10.95 6.03
N ARG A 281 10.62 11.04 6.65
CA ARG A 281 10.44 10.74 8.09
C ARG A 281 9.63 9.46 8.24
N ARG A 282 10.10 8.54 9.08
CA ARG A 282 9.27 7.44 9.59
C ARG A 282 8.23 8.06 10.52
N GLN A 283 6.94 7.85 10.27
CA GLN A 283 5.91 8.44 11.11
C GLN A 283 6.07 8.00 12.58
N GLU A 284 5.89 8.93 13.51
CA GLU A 284 5.70 8.58 14.92
C GLU A 284 4.39 7.82 15.01
N ILE A 285 4.42 6.64 15.64
CA ILE A 285 3.18 5.99 16.07
C ILE A 285 2.66 6.82 17.24
N ASP A 286 1.91 7.87 16.93
CA ASP A 286 1.29 8.71 17.97
C ASP A 286 0.15 7.91 18.62
N GLN A 287 0.48 7.27 19.74
CA GLN A 287 -0.50 6.58 20.60
C GLN A 287 -1.37 7.56 21.41
N THR A 288 -1.34 8.88 21.15
CA THR A 288 -1.96 9.91 22.00
C THR A 288 -2.72 11.06 21.31
N GLY A 289 -2.74 11.16 19.98
CA GLY A 289 -3.25 12.33 19.23
C GLY A 289 -4.74 12.40 18.90
N ALA A 290 -5.63 12.20 19.87
CA ALA A 290 -7.05 12.52 19.69
C ALA A 290 -7.27 14.06 19.61
N ARG A 291 -7.91 14.52 18.51
CA ARG A 291 -8.60 15.82 18.29
C ARG A 291 -7.74 17.07 17.99
N GLY A 292 -7.97 17.67 16.80
CA GLY A 292 -7.88 19.14 16.67
C GLY A 292 -7.53 19.78 15.31
N LEU A 293 -8.43 19.68 14.31
CA LEU A 293 -8.75 20.67 13.24
C LEU A 293 -7.66 21.44 12.45
N LEU A 294 -7.68 21.16 11.14
CA LEU A 294 -7.64 22.08 9.96
C LEU A 294 -6.32 22.75 9.53
N ARG A 295 -5.71 22.21 8.45
CA ARG A 295 -5.62 22.89 7.13
C ARG A 295 -5.01 22.00 6.01
N GLY A 296 -5.88 21.57 5.09
CA GLY A 296 -5.63 21.42 3.64
C GLY A 296 -4.57 20.42 3.14
N LYS A 297 -4.85 19.11 3.19
CA LYS A 297 -4.15 18.11 2.35
C LYS A 297 -4.82 18.03 0.97
N LYS A 298 -4.03 18.11 -0.12
CA LYS A 298 -4.48 17.72 -1.46
C LYS A 298 -4.62 16.18 -1.47
N ARG A 299 -5.85 15.69 -1.68
CA ARG A 299 -6.16 14.25 -1.88
C ARG A 299 -5.55 13.79 -3.20
N ASN A 300 -4.90 12.63 -3.24
CA ASN A 300 -4.55 11.93 -4.48
C ASN A 300 -5.86 11.32 -5.03
N ALA A 301 -6.61 12.10 -5.80
CA ALA A 301 -7.83 11.57 -6.40
C ALA A 301 -7.50 10.49 -7.44
N LEU A 302 -8.23 9.37 -7.41
CA LEU A 302 -8.26 8.47 -8.57
C LEU A 302 -8.56 9.33 -9.80
N ARG A 303 -7.66 9.29 -10.79
CA ARG A 303 -7.82 10.19 -11.93
C ARG A 303 -9.00 9.67 -12.73
N LEU A 304 -9.82 10.57 -13.26
CA LEU A 304 -10.95 10.18 -14.11
C LEU A 304 -10.53 9.31 -15.32
N ALA A 305 -9.26 9.40 -15.71
CA ALA A 305 -8.64 8.55 -16.73
C ALA A 305 -8.64 7.06 -16.34
N ASP A 306 -8.52 6.75 -15.04
CA ASP A 306 -8.45 5.41 -14.47
C ASP A 306 -9.84 4.76 -14.33
N VAL A 307 -10.91 5.55 -14.42
CA VAL A 307 -12.31 5.09 -14.41
C VAL A 307 -12.70 4.64 -15.82
N ASP A 308 -13.34 3.48 -15.95
CA ASP A 308 -13.86 3.04 -17.25
C ASP A 308 -14.88 4.04 -17.80
N SER A 309 -14.86 4.24 -19.12
CA SER A 309 -15.80 5.12 -19.83
C SER A 309 -17.27 4.90 -19.48
N GLU A 310 -17.68 3.68 -19.15
CA GLU A 310 -19.06 3.35 -18.74
C GLU A 310 -19.47 4.07 -17.45
N TYR A 311 -18.51 4.33 -16.54
CA TYR A 311 -18.78 4.91 -15.23
C TYR A 311 -18.38 6.38 -15.12
N ARG A 312 -17.50 6.90 -15.99
CA ARG A 312 -16.96 8.29 -15.91
C ARG A 312 -18.05 9.35 -15.73
N SER A 313 -19.12 9.29 -16.50
CA SER A 313 -20.21 10.28 -16.44
C SER A 313 -20.97 10.21 -15.12
N ALA A 314 -21.25 9.00 -14.63
CA ALA A 314 -21.93 8.81 -13.35
C ALA A 314 -21.03 9.17 -12.17
N ALA A 315 -19.74 8.79 -12.22
CA ALA A 315 -18.73 9.10 -11.20
C ALA A 315 -18.46 10.61 -11.07
N LEU A 316 -18.57 11.38 -12.15
CA LEU A 316 -18.46 12.85 -12.13
C LEU A 316 -19.67 13.55 -11.49
N ILE A 317 -20.85 12.93 -11.56
CA ILE A 317 -22.12 13.54 -11.17
C ILE A 317 -22.60 13.04 -9.81
N ALA A 318 -22.16 11.86 -9.39
CA ALA A 318 -22.48 11.27 -8.09
C ALA A 318 -21.92 12.15 -6.97
N PRO A 319 -22.76 12.83 -6.17
CA PRO A 319 -22.27 13.62 -5.06
C PRO A 319 -21.67 12.67 -4.02
N HIS A 320 -20.46 12.99 -3.54
CA HIS A 320 -19.91 12.34 -2.36
C HIS A 320 -20.87 12.53 -1.19
N VAL A 321 -21.42 11.43 -0.67
CA VAL A 321 -22.29 11.45 0.50
C VAL A 321 -21.40 11.44 1.73
N ASP A 322 -21.13 12.60 2.29
CA ASP A 322 -20.36 12.71 3.54
C ASP A 322 -21.15 12.15 4.73
N ILE A 323 -20.97 10.86 4.99
CA ILE A 323 -21.68 10.14 6.06
C ILE A 323 -21.19 10.52 7.46
N THR A 324 -20.06 11.22 7.55
CA THR A 324 -19.55 11.74 8.82
C THR A 324 -20.46 12.84 9.38
N ASN A 325 -21.22 13.52 8.50
CA ASN A 325 -22.20 14.53 8.87
C ASN A 325 -23.51 13.88 9.38
N PRO A 326 -23.89 14.09 10.65
CA PRO A 326 -25.10 13.47 11.23
C PRO A 326 -26.40 13.81 10.51
N LEU A 327 -26.51 15.00 9.91
CA LEU A 327 -27.70 15.40 9.15
C LEU A 327 -27.76 14.68 7.81
N VAL A 328 -26.63 14.60 7.09
CA VAL A 328 -26.53 13.83 5.84
C VAL A 328 -26.86 12.37 6.10
N ARG A 329 -26.27 11.77 7.13
CA ARG A 329 -26.56 10.38 7.53
C ARG A 329 -28.04 10.17 7.85
N ARG A 330 -28.68 11.07 8.62
CA ARG A 330 -30.13 10.99 8.90
C ARG A 330 -30.97 11.04 7.62
N VAL A 331 -30.60 11.89 6.66
CA VAL A 331 -31.27 11.97 5.35
C VAL A 331 -31.04 10.69 4.55
N SER A 332 -29.80 10.20 4.45
CA SER A 332 -29.45 8.99 3.71
C SER A 332 -30.09 7.71 4.26
N ARG A 333 -30.46 7.68 5.54
CA ARG A 333 -31.28 6.60 6.14
C ARG A 333 -32.76 6.65 5.78
N SER A 334 -33.28 7.85 5.53
CA SER A 334 -34.72 8.08 5.34
C SER A 334 -35.11 8.18 3.86
N ALA A 335 -34.22 8.72 3.02
CA ALA A 335 -34.50 9.00 1.62
C ALA A 335 -34.87 7.75 0.81
N PRO A 336 -34.19 6.59 0.94
CA PRO A 336 -34.58 5.38 0.22
C PRO A 336 -36.01 4.91 0.56
N ARG A 337 -36.45 5.12 1.81
CA ARG A 337 -37.80 4.74 2.27
C ARG A 337 -38.92 5.56 1.62
N LEU A 338 -38.59 6.70 1.02
CA LEU A 338 -39.54 7.55 0.28
C LEU A 338 -39.64 7.17 -1.20
N LEU A 339 -38.77 6.28 -1.69
CA LEU A 339 -38.84 5.82 -3.08
C LEU A 339 -40.16 5.11 -3.33
N PRO A 340 -40.84 5.39 -4.46
CA PRO A 340 -42.04 4.66 -4.82
C PRO A 340 -41.67 3.19 -5.04
N THR A 341 -42.43 2.28 -4.44
CA THR A 341 -42.26 0.85 -4.69
C THR A 341 -42.47 0.58 -6.18
N PRO A 342 -41.46 0.03 -6.90
CA PRO A 342 -41.58 -0.19 -8.33
C PRO A 342 -42.60 -1.29 -8.62
N LYS A 343 -43.21 -1.19 -9.80
CA LYS A 343 -44.06 -2.27 -10.32
C LYS A 343 -43.21 -3.18 -11.19
N ILE A 344 -42.95 -4.38 -10.70
CA ILE A 344 -42.23 -5.42 -11.43
C ILE A 344 -43.25 -6.47 -11.82
N PRO A 345 -43.52 -6.68 -13.13
CA PRO A 345 -44.46 -7.70 -13.58
C PRO A 345 -44.12 -9.06 -12.97
N GLY A 346 -45.14 -9.81 -12.53
CA GLY A 346 -44.92 -11.14 -11.98
C GLY A 346 -44.38 -11.20 -10.55
N VAL A 347 -44.15 -10.07 -9.88
CA VAL A 347 -43.61 -10.03 -8.51
C VAL A 347 -44.53 -9.24 -7.58
N THR A 348 -44.82 -9.83 -6.41
CA THR A 348 -45.54 -9.16 -5.33
C THR A 348 -44.53 -8.61 -4.32
N ILE A 349 -44.51 -7.30 -4.13
CA ILE A 349 -43.66 -6.63 -3.13
C ILE A 349 -44.50 -6.29 -1.90
N SER A 350 -44.08 -6.75 -0.73
CA SER A 350 -44.76 -6.51 0.54
C SER A 350 -43.77 -6.30 1.68
N GLN A 351 -44.27 -5.98 2.87
CA GLN A 351 -43.45 -5.72 4.05
C GLN A 351 -44.04 -6.41 5.27
N ILE A 352 -43.19 -7.07 6.04
CA ILE A 352 -43.48 -7.65 7.35
C ILE A 352 -43.01 -6.67 8.40
N HIS A 353 -43.93 -6.26 9.28
CA HIS A 353 -43.68 -5.30 10.35
C HIS A 353 -43.28 -6.02 11.65
N GLU A 354 -42.28 -6.88 11.56
CA GLU A 354 -41.57 -7.47 12.70
C GLU A 354 -40.28 -6.65 12.94
N GLU A 355 -39.56 -6.94 14.03
CA GLU A 355 -38.24 -6.33 14.28
C GLU A 355 -37.21 -7.46 14.20
N PRO A 356 -36.30 -7.47 13.20
CA PRO A 356 -36.15 -6.47 12.15
C PRO A 356 -37.27 -6.53 11.11
N LEU A 357 -37.51 -5.39 10.46
CA LEU A 357 -38.50 -5.27 9.39
C LEU A 357 -37.99 -6.02 8.15
N LEU A 358 -38.88 -6.79 7.52
CA LEU A 358 -38.54 -7.58 6.34
C LEU A 358 -39.33 -7.09 5.13
N ARG A 359 -38.66 -6.95 4.00
CA ARG A 359 -39.27 -6.63 2.71
C ARG A 359 -39.26 -7.86 1.82
N LEU A 360 -40.42 -8.26 1.33
CA LEU A 360 -40.61 -9.51 0.60
C LEU A 360 -40.85 -9.25 -0.88
N TYR A 361 -40.20 -10.04 -1.73
CA TYR A 361 -40.42 -10.08 -3.17
C TYR A 361 -40.81 -11.51 -3.53
N VAL A 362 -42.10 -11.73 -3.75
CA VAL A 362 -42.65 -13.07 -4.00
C VAL A 362 -42.99 -13.20 -5.48
N PRO A 363 -42.31 -14.08 -6.23
CA PRO A 363 -42.59 -14.28 -7.64
C PRO A 363 -43.87 -15.11 -7.86
N GLN A 364 -44.58 -14.84 -8.95
CA GLN A 364 -45.73 -15.64 -9.38
C GLN A 364 -45.31 -17.04 -9.89
N LYS A 365 -44.04 -17.20 -10.28
CA LYS A 365 -43.44 -18.45 -10.73
C LYS A 365 -42.22 -18.77 -9.86
N PRO A 366 -42.43 -19.33 -8.65
CA PRO A 366 -41.33 -19.62 -7.74
C PRO A 366 -40.47 -20.79 -8.25
N SER A 367 -39.16 -20.68 -8.06
CA SER A 367 -38.19 -21.77 -8.33
C SER A 367 -38.15 -22.82 -7.21
N GLY A 368 -38.76 -22.50 -6.06
CA GLY A 368 -38.65 -23.28 -4.83
C GLY A 368 -37.41 -22.95 -3.99
N ALA A 369 -36.65 -21.92 -4.37
CA ALA A 369 -35.51 -21.39 -3.63
C ALA A 369 -35.77 -19.97 -3.12
N ALA A 370 -35.03 -19.54 -2.11
CA ALA A 370 -35.11 -18.18 -1.57
C ALA A 370 -33.74 -17.57 -1.29
N LEU A 371 -33.72 -16.24 -1.24
CA LEU A 371 -32.54 -15.44 -0.99
C LEU A 371 -32.79 -14.48 0.17
N LEU A 372 -31.93 -14.52 1.19
CA LEU A 372 -31.79 -13.39 2.12
C LEU A 372 -30.89 -12.33 1.48
N TRP A 373 -31.44 -11.15 1.18
CA TRP A 373 -30.71 -10.00 0.69
C TRP A 373 -30.41 -9.01 1.83
N ILE A 374 -29.17 -8.54 1.89
CA ILE A 374 -28.71 -7.59 2.90
C ILE A 374 -28.16 -6.36 2.18
N HIS A 375 -28.80 -5.21 2.42
CA HIS A 375 -28.47 -3.97 1.72
C HIS A 375 -27.14 -3.35 2.22
N GLY A 376 -26.47 -2.61 1.35
CA GLY A 376 -25.26 -1.85 1.68
C GLY A 376 -25.52 -0.55 2.43
N GLY A 377 -24.46 0.22 2.68
CA GLY A 377 -24.53 1.54 3.34
C GLY A 377 -23.60 1.71 4.55
N GLY A 378 -22.48 0.99 4.59
CA GLY A 378 -21.47 1.10 5.65
C GLY A 378 -21.96 0.76 7.06
N MET A 379 -23.08 0.02 7.18
CA MET A 379 -23.82 -0.24 8.44
C MET A 379 -24.34 1.02 9.15
N VAL A 380 -24.29 2.18 8.50
CA VAL A 380 -24.66 3.48 9.07
C VAL A 380 -25.75 4.22 8.29
N MET A 381 -26.05 3.78 7.07
CA MET A 381 -27.10 4.30 6.20
C MET A 381 -27.71 3.20 5.31
N GLY A 382 -28.65 3.56 4.45
CA GLY A 382 -29.35 2.63 3.56
C GLY A 382 -30.68 2.13 4.12
N ALA A 383 -31.44 1.46 3.26
CA ALA A 383 -32.66 0.71 3.60
C ALA A 383 -32.97 -0.27 2.45
N PRO A 384 -33.75 -1.34 2.68
CA PRO A 384 -34.11 -2.32 1.65
C PRO A 384 -34.63 -1.74 0.33
N GLN A 385 -35.36 -0.63 0.39
CA GLN A 385 -36.02 -0.02 -0.76
C GLN A 385 -35.05 0.43 -1.86
N GLN A 386 -33.78 0.70 -1.53
CA GLN A 386 -32.78 1.09 -2.52
C GLN A 386 -32.47 -0.05 -3.52
N ASP A 387 -32.69 -1.30 -3.12
CA ASP A 387 -32.40 -2.49 -3.89
C ASP A 387 -33.66 -3.15 -4.49
N ASP A 388 -34.80 -2.45 -4.49
CA ASP A 388 -36.09 -2.97 -4.96
C ASP A 388 -36.03 -3.52 -6.40
N LEU A 389 -35.30 -2.83 -7.28
CA LEU A 389 -35.16 -3.26 -8.67
C LEU A 389 -34.30 -4.51 -8.80
N LEU A 390 -33.22 -4.63 -8.02
CA LEU A 390 -32.37 -5.82 -8.02
C LEU A 390 -33.14 -7.02 -7.45
N CYS A 391 -33.70 -6.88 -6.25
CA CYS A 391 -34.41 -7.95 -5.57
C CYS A 391 -35.62 -8.43 -6.38
N GLY A 392 -36.40 -7.49 -6.94
CA GLY A 392 -37.53 -7.86 -7.78
C GLY A 392 -37.11 -8.44 -9.13
N SER A 393 -35.97 -8.03 -9.71
CA SER A 393 -35.42 -8.66 -10.91
C SER A 393 -35.00 -10.10 -10.65
N LEU A 394 -34.35 -10.39 -9.51
CA LEU A 394 -34.01 -11.76 -9.10
C LEU A 394 -35.28 -12.62 -8.92
N ALA A 395 -36.32 -12.05 -8.31
CA ALA A 395 -37.61 -12.73 -8.18
C ALA A 395 -38.26 -13.01 -9.54
N ASP A 396 -38.30 -12.03 -10.46
CA ASP A 396 -38.91 -12.20 -11.77
C ASP A 396 -38.13 -13.17 -12.68
N THR A 397 -36.81 -13.01 -12.76
CA THR A 397 -35.97 -13.70 -13.75
C THR A 397 -35.55 -15.11 -13.32
N ILE A 398 -35.20 -15.30 -12.05
CA ILE A 398 -34.75 -16.59 -11.50
C ILE A 398 -35.93 -17.31 -10.82
N GLY A 399 -36.93 -16.58 -10.33
CA GLY A 399 -38.02 -17.16 -9.54
C GLY A 399 -37.71 -17.29 -8.05
N LEU A 400 -36.68 -16.58 -7.54
CA LEU A 400 -36.33 -16.61 -6.12
C LEU A 400 -37.36 -15.82 -5.28
N THR A 401 -37.82 -16.40 -4.18
CA THR A 401 -38.44 -15.60 -3.12
C THR A 401 -37.34 -14.81 -2.42
N VAL A 402 -37.37 -13.48 -2.49
CA VAL A 402 -36.34 -12.64 -1.85
C VAL A 402 -36.89 -12.04 -0.56
N VAL A 403 -36.14 -12.19 0.52
CA VAL A 403 -36.36 -11.53 1.81
C VAL A 403 -35.24 -10.52 1.99
N SER A 404 -35.56 -9.24 2.01
CA SER A 404 -34.60 -8.16 2.22
C SER A 404 -34.77 -7.58 3.62
N VAL A 405 -33.71 -7.63 4.43
CA VAL A 405 -33.74 -7.24 5.86
C VAL A 405 -33.43 -5.76 6.05
N ASP A 406 -34.27 -5.05 6.81
CA ASP A 406 -34.05 -3.68 7.29
C ASP A 406 -33.35 -3.74 8.65
N TYR A 407 -32.06 -4.12 8.64
CA TYR A 407 -31.27 -4.25 9.86
C TYR A 407 -31.04 -2.88 10.50
N ARG A 408 -30.98 -2.86 11.84
CA ARG A 408 -30.75 -1.63 12.60
C ARG A 408 -29.34 -1.13 12.37
N LEU A 409 -29.19 0.19 12.27
CA LEU A 409 -27.96 0.85 11.85
C LEU A 409 -27.17 1.42 13.03
N ALA A 410 -25.86 1.35 12.92
CA ALA A 410 -24.93 2.06 13.78
C ALA A 410 -24.92 3.57 13.50
N PRO A 411 -24.54 4.44 14.46
CA PRO A 411 -24.08 4.11 15.82
C PRO A 411 -25.20 3.91 16.85
N GLU A 412 -26.48 4.09 16.49
CA GLU A 412 -27.60 3.89 17.43
C GLU A 412 -27.72 2.43 17.86
N HIS A 413 -27.37 1.51 16.94
CA HIS A 413 -27.33 0.08 17.16
C HIS A 413 -25.97 -0.47 16.69
N PRO A 414 -24.91 -0.37 17.52
CA PRO A 414 -23.58 -0.87 17.20
C PRO A 414 -23.54 -2.41 17.22
N PHE A 415 -22.39 -2.98 16.89
CA PHE A 415 -22.12 -4.42 17.00
C PHE A 415 -22.51 -4.94 18.41
N PRO A 416 -23.20 -6.10 18.51
CA PRO A 416 -23.56 -7.05 17.44
C PRO A 416 -24.97 -6.87 16.85
N ILE A 417 -25.68 -5.76 17.11
CA ILE A 417 -27.11 -5.64 16.77
C ILE A 417 -27.40 -5.85 15.26
N PRO A 418 -26.66 -5.23 14.31
CA PRO A 418 -26.88 -5.48 12.89
C PRO A 418 -26.73 -6.97 12.51
N GLN A 419 -25.77 -7.66 13.13
CA GLN A 419 -25.52 -9.10 12.92
C GLN A 419 -26.62 -9.97 13.52
N ASP A 420 -27.17 -9.58 14.66
CA ASP A 420 -28.30 -10.26 15.30
C ASP A 420 -29.57 -10.12 14.45
N ASP A 421 -29.86 -8.93 13.91
CA ASP A 421 -31.00 -8.70 13.02
C ASP A 421 -30.92 -9.57 11.76
N VAL A 422 -29.73 -9.68 11.16
CA VAL A 422 -29.52 -10.54 9.99
C VAL A 422 -29.72 -12.02 10.32
N LEU A 423 -29.29 -12.47 11.50
CA LEU A 423 -29.55 -13.85 11.97
C LEU A 423 -31.04 -14.10 12.22
N GLU A 424 -31.75 -13.12 12.79
CA GLU A 424 -33.19 -13.20 13.03
C GLU A 424 -33.95 -13.27 11.70
N ALA A 425 -33.58 -12.46 10.71
CA ALA A 425 -34.13 -12.53 9.36
C ALA A 425 -33.86 -13.87 8.66
N TRP A 426 -32.66 -14.45 8.82
CA TRP A 426 -32.35 -15.78 8.30
C TRP A 426 -33.21 -16.87 8.96
N THR A 427 -33.36 -16.79 10.28
CA THR A 427 -34.19 -17.72 11.05
C THR A 427 -35.65 -17.63 10.61
N TRP A 428 -36.17 -16.41 10.47
CA TRP A 428 -37.51 -16.14 9.96
C TRP A 428 -37.72 -16.73 8.56
N LEU A 429 -36.77 -16.52 7.64
CA LEU A 429 -36.84 -17.09 6.29
C LEU A 429 -36.87 -18.62 6.34
N GLY A 430 -36.03 -19.25 7.16
CA GLY A 430 -36.02 -20.69 7.33
C GLY A 430 -37.35 -21.25 7.86
N ASP A 431 -37.98 -20.56 8.81
CA ASP A 431 -39.21 -21.01 9.44
C ASP A 431 -40.45 -20.77 8.58
N HIS A 432 -40.45 -19.73 7.75
CA HIS A 432 -41.56 -19.41 6.83
C HIS A 432 -41.33 -19.88 5.40
N ALA A 433 -40.22 -20.58 5.10
CA ALA A 433 -39.91 -21.06 3.74
C ALA A 433 -41.09 -21.84 3.11
N GLY A 434 -41.75 -22.70 3.91
CA GLY A 434 -42.90 -23.48 3.47
C GLY A 434 -44.10 -22.65 3.01
N ASP A 435 -44.31 -21.47 3.60
CA ASP A 435 -45.44 -20.58 3.26
C ASP A 435 -45.30 -20.00 1.84
N PHE A 436 -44.08 -19.95 1.33
CA PHE A 436 -43.75 -19.49 -0.01
C PHE A 436 -43.46 -20.63 -0.99
N GLY A 437 -43.64 -21.89 -0.57
CA GLY A 437 -43.30 -23.07 -1.38
C GLY A 437 -41.79 -23.23 -1.60
N VAL A 438 -40.98 -22.72 -0.66
CA VAL A 438 -39.51 -22.78 -0.71
C VAL A 438 -39.00 -23.98 0.08
N ASP A 439 -37.99 -24.67 -0.46
CA ASP A 439 -37.24 -25.70 0.24
C ASP A 439 -36.20 -25.07 1.18
N ARG A 440 -36.22 -25.46 2.46
CA ARG A 440 -35.23 -25.02 3.46
C ARG A 440 -33.80 -25.43 3.11
N GLY A 441 -33.62 -26.43 2.24
CA GLY A 441 -32.34 -26.84 1.69
C GLY A 441 -31.87 -26.02 0.48
N ARG A 442 -32.64 -25.01 0.04
CA ARG A 442 -32.33 -24.17 -1.13
C ARG A 442 -32.38 -22.67 -0.79
N LEU A 443 -31.85 -22.32 0.37
CA LEU A 443 -31.74 -20.93 0.83
C LEU A 443 -30.35 -20.40 0.49
N ALA A 444 -30.26 -19.21 -0.09
CA ALA A 444 -29.01 -18.51 -0.34
C ALA A 444 -28.95 -17.21 0.47
N VAL A 445 -27.74 -16.69 0.67
CA VAL A 445 -27.51 -15.39 1.29
C VAL A 445 -26.73 -14.49 0.35
N ALA A 446 -27.08 -13.21 0.32
CA ALA A 446 -26.43 -12.22 -0.50
C ALA A 446 -26.40 -10.85 0.15
N GLY A 447 -25.46 -10.03 -0.30
CA GLY A 447 -25.44 -8.63 0.06
C GLY A 447 -24.44 -7.83 -0.74
N ALA A 448 -24.57 -6.51 -0.64
CA ALA A 448 -23.69 -5.55 -1.30
C ALA A 448 -22.95 -4.70 -0.27
N SER A 449 -21.67 -4.41 -0.50
CA SER A 449 -20.87 -3.54 0.40
C SER A 449 -20.94 -4.05 1.84
N ALA A 450 -21.30 -3.20 2.81
CA ALA A 450 -21.51 -3.60 4.20
C ALA A 450 -22.54 -4.72 4.41
N GLY A 451 -23.56 -4.84 3.55
CA GLY A 451 -24.49 -5.96 3.57
C GLY A 451 -23.84 -7.27 3.12
N GLY A 452 -22.86 -7.21 2.23
CA GLY A 452 -22.02 -8.36 1.87
C GLY A 452 -21.12 -8.82 3.02
N GLY A 453 -20.61 -7.87 3.81
CA GLY A 453 -19.93 -8.16 5.08
C GLY A 453 -20.83 -8.87 6.08
N LEU A 454 -22.06 -8.37 6.27
CA LEU A 454 -23.05 -9.00 7.13
C LEU A 454 -23.47 -10.40 6.63
N ALA A 455 -23.55 -10.61 5.31
CA ALA A 455 -23.79 -11.92 4.71
C ALA A 455 -22.68 -12.92 5.07
N ALA A 456 -21.41 -12.51 4.91
CA ALA A 456 -20.26 -13.34 5.27
C ALA A 456 -20.19 -13.62 6.79
N SER A 457 -20.51 -12.62 7.61
CA SER A 457 -20.63 -12.79 9.06
C SER A 457 -21.73 -13.79 9.44
N LEU A 458 -22.91 -13.72 8.81
CA LEU A 458 -24.00 -14.67 9.02
C LEU A 458 -23.55 -16.09 8.68
N VAL A 459 -22.92 -16.29 7.53
CA VAL A 459 -22.40 -17.61 7.12
C VAL A 459 -21.43 -18.17 8.14
N ASN A 460 -20.49 -17.34 8.63
CA ASN A 460 -19.54 -17.74 9.67
C ASN A 460 -20.27 -18.16 10.96
N ARG A 461 -21.25 -17.37 11.39
CA ARG A 461 -22.03 -17.65 12.59
C ARG A 461 -22.87 -18.91 12.48
N LEU A 462 -23.48 -19.17 11.32
CA LEU A 462 -24.36 -20.32 11.11
C LEU A 462 -23.65 -21.66 11.22
N ARG A 463 -22.34 -21.76 10.91
CA ARG A 463 -21.59 -23.04 10.99
C ARG A 463 -21.68 -23.72 12.37
N GLY A 464 -21.88 -22.96 13.44
CA GLY A 464 -22.03 -23.48 14.80
C GLY A 464 -23.47 -23.66 15.28
N LEU A 465 -24.47 -23.37 14.45
CA LEU A 465 -25.89 -23.32 14.84
C LEU A 465 -26.72 -24.39 14.12
N PRO A 466 -27.77 -24.94 14.77
CA PRO A 466 -28.73 -25.79 14.08
C PRO A 466 -29.63 -24.96 13.17
N GLY A 467 -30.11 -25.57 12.09
CA GLY A 467 -31.05 -24.94 11.15
C GLY A 467 -30.59 -25.08 9.70
N PRO A 468 -31.25 -24.40 8.77
CA PRO A 468 -30.81 -24.39 7.39
C PRO A 468 -29.52 -23.59 7.25
N HIS A 469 -28.56 -24.16 6.52
CA HIS A 469 -27.34 -23.47 6.09
C HIS A 469 -27.51 -22.99 4.64
N PRO A 470 -26.92 -21.85 4.27
CA PRO A 470 -27.00 -21.36 2.90
C PRO A 470 -26.34 -22.33 1.93
N VAL A 471 -26.96 -22.52 0.76
CA VAL A 471 -26.37 -23.28 -0.37
C VAL A 471 -25.45 -22.43 -1.24
N ALA A 472 -25.61 -21.10 -1.18
CA ALA A 472 -24.81 -20.16 -1.92
C ALA A 472 -24.62 -18.86 -1.14
N GLN A 473 -23.45 -18.25 -1.32
CA GLN A 473 -23.10 -16.92 -0.82
C GLN A 473 -22.74 -16.01 -2.00
N TRP A 474 -23.53 -14.96 -2.24
CA TRP A 474 -23.38 -14.06 -3.39
C TRP A 474 -23.07 -12.62 -2.94
N LEU A 475 -21.81 -12.22 -3.06
CA LEU A 475 -21.28 -10.98 -2.50
C LEU A 475 -20.89 -9.97 -3.58
N LEU A 476 -21.50 -8.79 -3.55
CA LEU A 476 -21.11 -7.66 -4.40
C LEU A 476 -20.23 -6.69 -3.61
N TYR A 477 -18.96 -6.58 -4.01
CA TYR A 477 -17.93 -5.68 -3.45
C TYR A 477 -18.00 -5.57 -1.91
N PRO A 478 -18.00 -6.71 -1.18
CA PRO A 478 -18.33 -6.73 0.23
C PRO A 478 -17.30 -5.97 1.08
N MET A 479 -17.79 -5.29 2.12
CA MET A 479 -16.95 -4.67 3.15
C MET A 479 -16.68 -5.71 4.24
N LEU A 480 -15.47 -6.27 4.27
CA LEU A 480 -15.13 -7.48 5.03
C LEU A 480 -14.13 -7.25 6.17
N ASP A 481 -13.27 -6.24 6.06
CA ASP A 481 -12.11 -6.07 6.93
C ASP A 481 -11.97 -4.66 7.50
N ASP A 482 -12.02 -4.53 8.82
CA ASP A 482 -11.79 -3.24 9.49
C ASP A 482 -10.34 -2.76 9.37
N ARG A 483 -9.40 -3.64 9.04
CA ARG A 483 -7.99 -3.26 8.83
C ARG A 483 -7.81 -2.41 7.57
N THR A 484 -8.71 -2.50 6.60
CA THR A 484 -8.76 -1.57 5.46
C THR A 484 -9.05 -0.16 5.96
N ALA A 485 -10.03 0.00 6.87
CA ALA A 485 -10.27 1.27 7.53
C ALA A 485 -9.09 1.72 8.41
N ALA A 486 -8.36 0.80 9.04
CA ALA A 486 -7.16 1.16 9.81
C ALA A 486 -6.04 1.75 8.94
N ASN A 487 -5.96 1.36 7.67
CA ASN A 487 -4.91 1.79 6.75
C ASN A 487 -5.09 3.25 6.28
N GLU A 488 -4.55 4.20 7.04
CA GLU A 488 -4.63 5.64 6.75
C GLU A 488 -4.02 6.05 5.39
N HIS A 489 -3.17 5.24 4.77
CA HIS A 489 -2.66 5.53 3.41
C HIS A 489 -3.79 5.56 2.38
N LEU A 490 -4.87 4.80 2.60
CA LEU A 490 -6.04 4.79 1.73
C LEU A 490 -6.90 6.06 1.88
N ASP A 491 -6.69 6.88 2.93
CA ASP A 491 -7.36 8.18 3.10
C ASP A 491 -6.84 9.20 2.06
N GLU A 492 -5.64 8.97 1.52
CA GLU A 492 -5.06 9.81 0.49
C GLU A 492 -5.62 9.51 -0.89
N VAL A 493 -6.15 8.29 -1.10
CA VAL A 493 -6.79 7.87 -2.33
C VAL A 493 -8.27 8.28 -2.30
N ASP A 494 -8.66 9.24 -3.14
CA ASP A 494 -10.06 9.68 -3.26
C ASP A 494 -10.87 8.63 -4.05
N HIS A 495 -11.16 7.50 -3.40
CA HIS A 495 -12.01 6.46 -3.95
C HIS A 495 -13.40 7.02 -4.27
N PHE A 496 -13.91 6.67 -5.45
CA PHE A 496 -15.24 7.11 -5.88
C PHE A 496 -16.33 6.40 -5.07
N VAL A 497 -17.37 7.15 -4.70
CA VAL A 497 -18.55 6.71 -3.92
C VAL A 497 -18.26 6.37 -2.45
N TRP A 498 -17.27 5.52 -2.16
CA TRP A 498 -16.92 5.11 -0.81
C TRP A 498 -15.41 5.16 -0.63
N ASN A 499 -14.93 6.10 0.18
CA ASN A 499 -13.50 6.24 0.49
C ASN A 499 -13.18 5.81 1.90
N ASN A 500 -11.89 5.82 2.23
CA ASN A 500 -11.45 5.27 3.50
C ASN A 500 -11.84 6.14 4.71
N VAL A 501 -12.16 7.43 4.51
CA VAL A 501 -12.72 8.30 5.56
C VAL A 501 -14.12 7.83 5.93
N ASP A 502 -14.96 7.58 4.92
CA ASP A 502 -16.30 7.02 5.11
C ASP A 502 -16.23 5.61 5.70
N ASN A 503 -15.30 4.79 5.20
CA ASN A 503 -15.05 3.44 5.70
C ASN A 503 -14.70 3.43 7.20
N ARG A 504 -13.78 4.30 7.62
CA ARG A 504 -13.38 4.48 9.02
C ARG A 504 -14.54 4.96 9.88
N HIS A 505 -15.39 5.84 9.35
CA HIS A 505 -16.60 6.27 10.06
C HIS A 505 -17.61 5.13 10.23
N GLY A 506 -17.82 4.32 9.18
CA GLY A 506 -18.70 3.14 9.22
C GLY A 506 -18.24 2.11 10.24
N TRP A 507 -16.97 1.70 10.18
CA TRP A 507 -16.37 0.79 11.16
C TRP A 507 -16.38 1.36 12.58
N GLY A 508 -16.02 2.63 12.76
CA GLY A 508 -16.02 3.26 14.07
C GLY A 508 -17.42 3.34 14.69
N ALA A 509 -18.43 3.65 13.89
CA ALA A 509 -19.82 3.63 14.35
C ALA A 509 -20.26 2.22 14.76
N LEU A 510 -19.91 1.21 13.97
CA LEU A 510 -20.24 -0.20 14.27
C LEU A 510 -19.55 -0.68 15.55
N LEU A 511 -18.25 -0.44 15.67
CA LEU A 511 -17.43 -0.94 16.79
C LEU A 511 -17.61 -0.12 18.08
N GLY A 512 -18.32 1.02 18.02
CA GLY A 512 -18.55 1.90 19.16
C GLY A 512 -17.41 2.89 19.43
N GLY A 513 -16.45 2.99 18.52
CA GLY A 513 -15.30 3.88 18.59
C GLY A 513 -14.24 3.55 17.53
N ASN A 514 -13.36 4.51 17.25
CA ASN A 514 -12.29 4.32 16.27
C ASN A 514 -11.09 3.54 16.84
N GLU A 515 -10.97 3.49 18.16
CA GLU A 515 -9.87 2.86 18.88
C GLU A 515 -9.77 1.34 18.69
N LEU A 516 -10.90 0.70 18.37
CA LEU A 516 -10.93 -0.74 18.10
C LEU A 516 -10.55 -1.08 16.67
N ILE A 517 -10.66 -0.13 15.72
CA ILE A 517 -10.36 -0.38 14.30
C ILE A 517 -8.90 -0.82 14.16
N GLY A 518 -8.68 -1.95 13.48
CA GLY A 518 -7.35 -2.54 13.26
C GLY A 518 -6.78 -3.30 14.45
N SER A 519 -7.37 -3.17 15.65
CA SER A 519 -6.89 -3.85 16.86
C SER A 519 -7.09 -5.37 16.79
N ALA A 520 -6.39 -6.11 17.63
CA ALA A 520 -6.57 -7.56 17.77
C ALA A 520 -7.91 -7.94 18.43
N ASP A 521 -8.58 -7.00 19.10
CA ASP A 521 -9.79 -7.23 19.89
C ASP A 521 -11.08 -7.22 19.04
N VAL A 522 -10.99 -6.88 17.75
CA VAL A 522 -12.15 -6.91 16.84
C VAL A 522 -12.58 -8.35 16.59
N SER A 523 -13.84 -8.63 16.92
CA SER A 523 -14.47 -9.93 16.68
C SER A 523 -14.55 -10.27 15.19
N ALA A 524 -14.26 -11.53 14.84
CA ALA A 524 -14.50 -12.05 13.48
C ALA A 524 -15.98 -12.06 13.08
N LEU A 525 -16.91 -11.90 14.04
CA LEU A 525 -18.33 -11.66 13.72
C LEU A 525 -18.59 -10.22 13.27
N ALA A 526 -17.78 -9.26 13.70
CA ALA A 526 -17.87 -7.88 13.23
C ALA A 526 -17.18 -7.74 11.86
N ALA A 527 -15.96 -8.26 11.74
CA ALA A 527 -15.14 -8.26 10.53
C ALA A 527 -14.87 -9.69 10.04
N PRO A 528 -15.72 -10.25 9.14
CA PRO A 528 -15.65 -11.65 8.73
C PRO A 528 -14.33 -12.03 8.05
N ALA A 529 -13.59 -11.08 7.47
CA ALA A 529 -12.25 -11.33 6.93
C ALA A 529 -11.24 -11.78 7.98
N ARG A 530 -11.50 -11.56 9.28
CA ARG A 530 -10.62 -12.01 10.38
C ARG A 530 -10.76 -13.48 10.72
N GLU A 531 -11.82 -14.14 10.24
CA GLU A 531 -11.97 -15.57 10.44
C GLU A 531 -10.85 -16.33 9.71
N ILE A 532 -10.18 -17.23 10.44
CA ILE A 532 -9.02 -17.97 9.94
C ILE A 532 -9.50 -19.25 9.26
N ASP A 533 -10.47 -19.94 9.87
CA ASP A 533 -11.04 -21.18 9.33
C ASP A 533 -12.35 -20.91 8.59
N LEU A 534 -12.26 -20.91 7.27
CA LEU A 534 -13.41 -20.75 6.37
C LEU A 534 -13.89 -22.08 5.78
N SER A 535 -13.47 -23.22 6.36
CA SER A 535 -13.99 -24.52 5.95
C SER A 535 -15.51 -24.61 6.24
N GLY A 536 -16.25 -25.25 5.35
CA GLY A 536 -17.70 -25.38 5.47
C GLY A 536 -18.51 -24.12 5.11
N VAL A 537 -17.87 -23.05 4.62
CA VAL A 537 -18.56 -21.96 3.91
C VAL A 537 -19.14 -22.51 2.58
N PRO A 538 -20.36 -22.12 2.16
CA PRO A 538 -20.94 -22.57 0.89
C PRO A 538 -20.15 -22.05 -0.32
N PRO A 539 -20.40 -22.62 -1.53
CA PRO A 539 -19.98 -22.00 -2.78
C PRO A 539 -20.21 -20.49 -2.75
N THR A 540 -19.17 -19.75 -3.08
CA THR A 540 -19.13 -18.29 -2.90
C THR A 540 -18.77 -17.60 -4.20
N TRP A 541 -19.57 -16.61 -4.57
CA TRP A 541 -19.26 -15.68 -5.64
C TRP A 541 -18.98 -14.30 -5.06
N ILE A 542 -17.91 -13.67 -5.53
CA ILE A 542 -17.50 -12.33 -5.12
C ILE A 542 -17.25 -11.52 -6.39
N GLY A 543 -17.94 -10.38 -6.51
CA GLY A 543 -17.79 -9.46 -7.64
C GLY A 543 -17.39 -8.07 -7.20
N VAL A 544 -16.25 -7.56 -7.68
CA VAL A 544 -15.68 -6.27 -7.23
C VAL A 544 -15.04 -5.52 -8.40
N GLY A 545 -15.01 -4.19 -8.32
CA GLY A 545 -14.28 -3.37 -9.28
C GLY A 545 -12.82 -3.17 -8.84
N ASN A 546 -11.85 -3.13 -9.76
CA ASN A 546 -10.43 -3.02 -9.37
C ASN A 546 -9.97 -1.62 -8.93
N ILE A 547 -10.85 -0.61 -9.01
CA ILE A 547 -10.61 0.72 -8.42
C ILE A 547 -11.54 0.98 -7.21
N ASP A 548 -12.19 -0.08 -6.70
CA ASP A 548 -12.94 -0.07 -5.45
C ASP A 548 -11.98 -0.12 -4.25
N LEU A 549 -12.33 0.56 -3.15
CA LEU A 549 -11.60 0.51 -1.88
C LEU A 549 -11.47 -0.94 -1.37
N PHE A 550 -12.49 -1.77 -1.60
CA PHE A 550 -12.54 -3.14 -1.07
C PHE A 550 -11.88 -4.18 -1.98
N TYR A 551 -11.33 -3.79 -3.13
CA TYR A 551 -10.75 -4.73 -4.09
C TYR A 551 -9.72 -5.68 -3.46
N GLN A 552 -8.80 -5.13 -2.65
CA GLN A 552 -7.73 -5.92 -2.06
C GLN A 552 -8.25 -6.87 -0.97
N GLU A 553 -9.16 -6.41 -0.09
CA GLU A 553 -9.71 -7.27 0.96
C GLU A 553 -10.60 -8.40 0.38
N ASP A 554 -11.31 -8.11 -0.71
CA ASP A 554 -12.12 -9.10 -1.44
C ASP A 554 -11.24 -10.16 -2.10
N LEU A 555 -10.13 -9.75 -2.72
CA LEU A 555 -9.15 -10.65 -3.30
C LEU A 555 -8.53 -11.56 -2.25
N ASP A 556 -8.14 -11.00 -1.10
CA ASP A 556 -7.52 -11.73 0.00
C ASP A 556 -8.51 -12.72 0.64
N TYR A 557 -9.77 -12.33 0.82
CA TYR A 557 -10.82 -13.20 1.33
C TYR A 557 -11.13 -14.34 0.36
N ALA A 558 -11.24 -14.06 -0.94
CA ALA A 558 -11.42 -15.07 -1.99
C ALA A 558 -10.27 -16.09 -1.99
N ALA A 559 -9.02 -15.64 -1.79
CA ALA A 559 -7.87 -16.52 -1.68
C ALA A 559 -7.96 -17.44 -0.45
N ARG A 560 -8.33 -16.91 0.72
CA ARG A 560 -8.51 -17.71 1.95
C ARG A 560 -9.64 -18.74 1.85
N LEU A 561 -10.76 -18.37 1.21
CA LEU A 561 -11.84 -19.30 0.93
C LEU A 561 -11.36 -20.48 0.06
N ARG A 562 -10.61 -20.21 -1.01
CA ARG A 562 -10.02 -21.26 -1.88
C ARG A 562 -9.05 -22.15 -1.12
N GLN A 563 -8.19 -21.57 -0.29
CA GLN A 563 -7.26 -22.32 0.57
C GLN A 563 -8.00 -23.24 1.55
N SER A 564 -9.20 -22.86 1.98
CA SER A 564 -10.07 -23.66 2.84
C SER A 564 -10.92 -24.70 2.08
N GLY A 565 -10.68 -24.86 0.76
CA GLY A 565 -11.40 -25.82 -0.09
C GLY A 565 -12.79 -25.39 -0.55
N VAL A 566 -13.15 -24.11 -0.37
CA VAL A 566 -14.45 -23.57 -0.79
C VAL A 566 -14.42 -23.32 -2.31
N PRO A 567 -15.47 -23.72 -3.06
CA PRO A 567 -15.63 -23.30 -4.45
C PRO A 567 -15.85 -21.78 -4.53
N VAL A 568 -14.94 -21.06 -5.18
CA VAL A 568 -15.00 -19.59 -5.28
C VAL A 568 -14.92 -19.12 -6.72
N THR A 569 -15.94 -18.35 -7.12
CA THR A 569 -15.91 -17.53 -8.33
C THR A 569 -15.59 -16.09 -7.95
N PHE A 570 -14.44 -15.57 -8.38
CA PHE A 570 -14.03 -14.19 -8.15
C PHE A 570 -14.06 -13.44 -9.48
N SER A 571 -14.92 -12.44 -9.59
CA SER A 571 -15.19 -11.70 -10.82
C SER A 571 -14.77 -10.24 -10.65
N VAL A 572 -13.78 -9.80 -11.42
CA VAL A 572 -13.27 -8.43 -11.37
C VAL A 572 -13.84 -7.62 -12.51
N MET A 573 -14.38 -6.44 -12.21
CA MET A 573 -14.77 -5.46 -13.20
C MET A 573 -13.67 -4.40 -13.33
N GLU A 574 -13.00 -4.38 -14.48
CA GLU A 574 -11.93 -3.43 -14.78
C GLU A 574 -12.44 -1.98 -14.83
N GLY A 575 -11.72 -1.06 -14.18
CA GLY A 575 -12.01 0.37 -14.12
C GLY A 575 -13.31 0.75 -13.40
N ALA A 576 -13.91 -0.19 -12.65
CA ALA A 576 -15.18 0.01 -11.97
C ALA A 576 -15.00 0.47 -10.51
N PRO A 577 -15.67 1.56 -10.08
CA PRO A 577 -15.65 2.00 -8.70
C PRO A 577 -16.65 1.23 -7.82
N HIS A 578 -16.68 1.56 -6.53
CA HIS A 578 -17.70 1.06 -5.63
C HIS A 578 -19.12 1.36 -6.14
N THR A 579 -20.04 0.41 -6.00
CA THR A 579 -21.43 0.49 -6.53
C THR A 579 -21.55 0.60 -8.07
N PHE A 580 -20.58 0.07 -8.82
CA PHE A 580 -20.59 0.13 -10.28
C PHE A 580 -21.87 -0.43 -10.94
N ASN A 581 -22.50 -1.43 -10.31
CA ASN A 581 -23.77 -2.00 -10.77
C ASN A 581 -24.93 -0.99 -10.77
N THR A 582 -24.92 -0.01 -9.85
CA THR A 582 -25.89 1.08 -9.82
C THR A 582 -25.48 2.19 -10.79
N LEU A 583 -24.22 2.62 -10.73
CA LEU A 583 -23.68 3.72 -11.55
C LEU A 583 -23.72 3.43 -13.05
N GLY A 584 -23.41 2.19 -13.43
CA GLY A 584 -23.40 1.70 -14.81
C GLY A 584 -24.58 0.80 -15.15
N SER A 585 -25.69 0.88 -14.41
CA SER A 585 -26.85 -0.04 -14.55
C SER A 585 -27.36 -0.21 -15.99
N ASP A 586 -27.24 0.82 -16.83
CA ASP A 586 -27.63 0.76 -18.25
C ASP A 586 -26.52 0.32 -19.22
N GLY A 587 -25.28 0.27 -18.74
CA GLY A 587 -24.09 -0.03 -19.50
C GLY A 587 -23.96 -1.51 -19.89
N PRO A 588 -23.45 -1.81 -21.09
CA PRO A 588 -23.35 -3.18 -21.57
C PRO A 588 -22.37 -4.04 -20.77
N LYS A 589 -21.29 -3.46 -20.21
CA LYS A 589 -20.32 -4.23 -19.40
C LYS A 589 -20.96 -4.65 -18.08
N THR A 590 -21.58 -3.70 -17.39
CA THR A 590 -22.30 -3.94 -16.14
C THR A 590 -23.42 -4.95 -16.32
N LYS A 591 -24.27 -4.80 -17.36
CA LYS A 591 -25.35 -5.75 -17.66
C LYS A 591 -24.82 -7.16 -17.85
N LYS A 592 -23.79 -7.33 -18.68
CA LYS A 592 -23.16 -8.64 -18.91
C LYS A 592 -22.60 -9.25 -17.62
N PHE A 593 -21.92 -8.45 -16.80
CA PHE A 593 -21.37 -8.91 -15.53
C PHE A 593 -22.47 -9.36 -14.56
N MET A 594 -23.55 -8.59 -14.45
CA MET A 594 -24.69 -8.96 -13.61
C MET A 594 -25.44 -10.19 -14.16
N GLU A 595 -25.53 -10.36 -15.48
CA GLU A 595 -26.09 -11.58 -16.09
C GLU A 595 -25.27 -12.83 -15.74
N GLU A 596 -23.94 -12.74 -15.76
CA GLU A 596 -23.04 -13.83 -15.36
C GLU A 596 -23.15 -14.13 -13.86
N ALA A 597 -23.25 -13.08 -13.03
CA ALA A 597 -23.44 -13.19 -11.59
C ALA A 597 -24.80 -13.84 -11.23
N CYS A 598 -25.88 -13.42 -11.88
CA CYS A 598 -27.21 -13.99 -11.70
C CYS A 598 -27.28 -15.45 -12.17
N ARG A 599 -26.61 -15.79 -13.28
CA ARG A 599 -26.53 -17.18 -13.75
C ARG A 599 -25.83 -18.08 -12.74
N TRP A 600 -24.72 -17.60 -12.15
CA TRP A 600 -24.04 -18.34 -11.09
C TRP A 600 -24.97 -18.57 -9.89
N LEU A 601 -25.74 -17.56 -9.49
CA LEU A 601 -26.68 -17.68 -8.38
C LEU A 601 -27.81 -18.67 -8.69
N ASP A 602 -28.37 -18.62 -9.90
CA ASP A 602 -29.38 -19.56 -10.38
C ASP A 602 -28.84 -21.00 -10.29
N GLU A 603 -27.70 -21.28 -10.91
CA GLU A 603 -27.06 -22.60 -10.91
C GLU A 603 -26.78 -23.17 -9.49
N ASN A 604 -26.44 -22.31 -8.52
CA ASN A 604 -26.15 -22.71 -7.14
C ASN A 604 -27.37 -22.70 -6.21
N THR A 605 -28.55 -22.34 -6.73
CA THR A 605 -29.83 -22.42 -5.99
C THR A 605 -30.81 -23.44 -6.59
N GLN A 606 -30.46 -24.10 -7.70
CA GLN A 606 -31.27 -25.16 -8.32
C GLN A 606 -31.40 -26.44 -7.49
#